data_AF-A0A443SCB7-F1
#
_entry.id   AF-A0A443SCB7-F1
#
_cell.length_a   1.000
_cell.length_b   1.000
_cell.length_c   1.000
_cell.angle_alpha   90.00
_cell.angle_beta   90.00
_cell.angle_gamma   90.00
#
_symmetry.space_group_name_H-M   'P 1'
#
loop_
_entity.id
_entity.type
_entity.pdbx_description
1 polymer ?
#
loop_
_entity_poly.entity_id
_entity_poly.type
_entity_poly.pdbx_seq_one_letter_code
_entity_poly.pdbx_strand_id
1 'polypeptide(L)'
;MCASELYEDVEWKNTAVNTEDIEQCPPNFEVTNKTEGSIRVFEMQHSIWCQVRSESVSKNDDMSCRLKLGYESGKPSSIFQNLKDFINNRKLKHCEGEAVVQFVRKVCDYLQNTKPEKSELQSHAETMLDILSAILDHPNSVNKQSKHKLEKEQINAIDKLPVWLTDKVSVTFDSAPFKADLNLSKTQTYVADCVITVFYKNLALFLPKRFLVRREASETSFQLHSRLLTVALFYNQFISNIYGPKVTLFLNHHNIADTRDHLWKIACGIADFGDRIGFRTQHCETKIAHWSSSVTTCVCNLTGTYVLVLTSRAKHFTEMFYNNHDLTGIVGCAICTLFVLLSLVILVAESRCSINAIRSLKIQVCIALIGCNFSFIATLYPMVPNFQNHMYSLFLFFQMAVFSLQICFCAIIYSKIAHVSYTSVQQPECKLTFIGWVIPVSVEAATLAAQAVRGFPSNQWSLQYGTTYFYGTIITTGLMFTFHLFLYATIRVEFIRRRRVETTENIARIKAATAILNQSLVINCIFESAIIATISYVNIRNELLKQIFVASYVALGLFILICYSFCIYHDSKLTASCVIASENDKQKDVIYEMNHLHVNNASSQQIPNHAFQ
;
A
#
# COMPACT_ATOMS: atom_id res chain seq x y z
N MET A 1 3.08 -12.03 -22.67
CA MET A 1 3.55 -13.42 -22.73
C MET A 1 5.04 -13.36 -22.99
N CYS A 2 5.83 -14.08 -22.20
CA CYS A 2 7.23 -14.32 -22.50
C CYS A 2 7.31 -15.47 -23.52
N ALA A 3 8.14 -15.32 -24.54
CA ALA A 3 8.41 -16.39 -25.49
C ALA A 3 9.36 -17.42 -24.88
N SER A 4 9.27 -18.67 -25.34
CA SER A 4 10.22 -19.72 -25.01
C SER A 4 11.64 -19.33 -25.47
N GLU A 5 12.61 -19.53 -24.59
CA GLU A 5 14.02 -19.19 -24.82
C GLU A 5 14.95 -20.20 -24.14
N LEU A 6 16.16 -20.37 -24.67
CA LEU A 6 17.21 -21.16 -24.04
C LEU A 6 18.14 -20.21 -23.27
N TYR A 7 18.19 -20.33 -21.94
CA TYR A 7 18.98 -19.45 -21.08
C TYR A 7 19.66 -20.24 -19.94
N GLU A 8 20.98 -20.04 -19.78
CA GLU A 8 21.84 -20.73 -18.78
C GLU A 8 21.75 -22.28 -18.83
N ASP A 9 21.64 -22.82 -20.04
CA ASP A 9 21.48 -24.26 -20.37
C ASP A 9 20.12 -24.87 -19.95
N VAL A 10 19.11 -24.03 -19.74
CA VAL A 10 17.72 -24.42 -19.44
C VAL A 10 16.79 -23.92 -20.54
N GLU A 11 15.88 -24.77 -21.02
CA GLU A 11 14.83 -24.43 -21.99
C GLU A 11 13.58 -23.95 -21.25
N TRP A 12 13.26 -22.65 -21.38
CA TRP A 12 12.14 -22.01 -20.70
C TRP A 12 10.88 -22.05 -21.57
N LYS A 13 9.72 -22.25 -20.97
CA LYS A 13 8.44 -22.39 -21.69
C LYS A 13 7.73 -21.04 -21.89
N ASN A 14 6.81 -21.00 -22.85
CA ASN A 14 5.95 -19.84 -23.09
C ASN A 14 5.11 -19.53 -21.84
N THR A 15 5.39 -18.40 -21.20
CA THR A 15 4.89 -18.08 -19.85
C THR A 15 4.08 -16.78 -19.86
N ALA A 16 3.02 -16.70 -19.04
CA ALA A 16 2.20 -15.49 -18.94
C ALA A 16 2.95 -14.37 -18.20
N VAL A 17 2.45 -13.13 -18.30
CA VAL A 17 3.03 -12.03 -17.52
C VAL A 17 2.62 -12.21 -16.06
N ASN A 18 3.57 -12.08 -15.14
CA ASN A 18 3.41 -12.28 -13.68
C ASN A 18 3.06 -13.72 -13.26
N THR A 19 3.49 -14.73 -14.02
CA THR A 19 3.45 -16.14 -13.61
C THR A 19 4.87 -16.72 -13.57
N GLU A 20 5.14 -17.61 -12.62
CA GLU A 20 6.42 -18.32 -12.51
C GLU A 20 6.49 -19.48 -13.52
N ASP A 21 7.63 -19.64 -14.19
CA ASP A 21 8.02 -20.89 -14.86
C ASP A 21 9.03 -21.64 -13.98
N ILE A 22 8.91 -22.97 -13.93
CA ILE A 22 9.55 -23.83 -12.92
C ILE A 22 10.16 -25.04 -13.62
N GLU A 23 11.47 -24.98 -13.88
CA GLU A 23 12.21 -25.99 -14.64
C GLU A 23 13.23 -26.75 -13.78
N GLN A 24 13.66 -27.92 -14.26
CA GLN A 24 14.70 -28.71 -13.60
C GLN A 24 16.09 -28.07 -13.72
N CYS A 25 16.97 -28.35 -12.76
CA CYS A 25 18.36 -27.91 -12.82
C CYS A 25 19.12 -28.68 -13.93
N PRO A 26 20.11 -28.05 -14.62
CA PRO A 26 20.95 -28.77 -15.57
C PRO A 26 21.78 -29.86 -14.88
N PRO A 27 22.32 -30.83 -15.65
CA PRO A 27 23.29 -31.79 -15.12
C PRO A 27 24.47 -31.09 -14.42
N ASN A 28 24.99 -31.73 -13.37
CA ASN A 28 26.06 -31.26 -12.46
C ASN A 28 25.65 -30.21 -11.39
N PHE A 29 24.35 -30.00 -11.21
CA PHE A 29 23.80 -29.11 -10.18
C PHE A 29 22.88 -29.86 -9.21
N GLU A 30 23.09 -29.64 -7.90
CA GLU A 30 22.31 -30.22 -6.81
C GLU A 30 21.53 -29.13 -6.06
N VAL A 31 20.31 -29.44 -5.62
CA VAL A 31 19.48 -28.53 -4.81
C VAL A 31 19.53 -28.94 -3.35
N THR A 32 19.75 -27.98 -2.46
CA THR A 32 19.95 -28.22 -1.01
C THR A 32 18.76 -28.87 -0.29
N ASN A 33 17.55 -28.78 -0.83
CA ASN A 33 16.34 -29.40 -0.27
C ASN A 33 15.74 -30.37 -1.29
N LYS A 34 15.63 -31.66 -0.92
CA LYS A 34 15.11 -32.74 -1.79
C LYS A 34 13.64 -32.58 -2.22
N THR A 35 12.93 -31.57 -1.74
CA THR A 35 11.50 -31.32 -2.00
C THR A 35 11.22 -30.24 -3.05
N GLU A 36 12.21 -29.43 -3.45
CA GLU A 36 12.05 -28.38 -4.47
C GLU A 36 13.24 -28.39 -5.45
N GLY A 37 13.33 -29.41 -6.30
CA GLY A 37 14.39 -29.56 -7.29
C GLY A 37 14.26 -28.65 -8.52
N SER A 38 13.95 -27.37 -8.34
CA SER A 38 13.50 -26.50 -9.44
C SER A 38 13.98 -25.05 -9.41
N ILE A 39 14.23 -24.50 -10.59
CA ILE A 39 14.66 -23.12 -10.86
C ILE A 39 13.43 -22.30 -11.24
N ARG A 40 13.29 -21.10 -10.65
CA ARG A 40 12.14 -20.20 -10.88
C ARG A 40 12.53 -18.99 -11.72
N VAL A 41 11.73 -18.60 -12.71
CA VAL A 41 11.82 -17.26 -13.34
C VAL A 41 10.79 -16.33 -12.70
N PHE A 42 11.26 -15.15 -12.28
CA PHE A 42 10.41 -14.06 -11.78
C PHE A 42 10.65 -12.82 -12.64
N GLU A 43 9.59 -12.37 -13.32
CA GLU A 43 9.42 -11.03 -13.93
C GLU A 43 10.61 -10.47 -14.74
N MET A 44 10.56 -10.66 -16.08
CA MET A 44 11.46 -10.08 -17.08
C MET A 44 12.98 -10.15 -16.79
N GLN A 45 13.63 -11.11 -17.46
CA GLN A 45 15.09 -11.23 -17.72
C GLN A 45 15.99 -11.89 -16.66
N HIS A 46 15.50 -12.49 -15.57
CA HIS A 46 16.37 -13.16 -14.58
C HIS A 46 15.77 -14.45 -14.01
N SER A 47 16.40 -15.60 -14.31
CA SER A 47 16.19 -16.88 -13.61
C SER A 47 16.84 -16.87 -12.22
N ILE A 48 16.17 -17.36 -11.19
CA ILE A 48 16.67 -17.39 -9.81
C ILE A 48 17.35 -18.74 -9.51
N TRP A 49 18.69 -18.72 -9.44
CA TRP A 49 19.52 -19.91 -9.16
C TRP A 49 19.88 -20.09 -7.67
N CYS A 50 19.33 -19.26 -6.77
CA CYS A 50 19.76 -19.15 -5.36
C CYS A 50 19.70 -20.42 -4.50
N GLN A 51 18.91 -21.43 -4.88
CA GLN A 51 18.80 -22.70 -4.15
C GLN A 51 19.69 -23.82 -4.74
N VAL A 52 20.34 -23.54 -5.87
CA VAL A 52 21.09 -24.52 -6.66
C VAL A 52 22.58 -24.37 -6.38
N ARG A 53 23.27 -25.47 -6.10
CA ARG A 53 24.72 -25.53 -5.93
C ARG A 53 25.33 -26.44 -6.98
N SER A 54 26.46 -26.06 -7.56
CA SER A 54 27.24 -27.03 -8.34
C SER A 54 27.85 -28.08 -7.42
N GLU A 55 27.98 -29.30 -7.94
CA GLU A 55 28.50 -30.48 -7.23
C GLU A 55 29.86 -30.21 -6.54
N SER A 56 30.73 -29.40 -7.15
CA SER A 56 32.01 -28.99 -6.57
C SER A 56 31.88 -28.11 -5.31
N VAL A 57 30.86 -27.24 -5.23
CA VAL A 57 30.58 -26.44 -4.03
C VAL A 57 29.95 -27.33 -2.96
N SER A 58 29.10 -28.29 -3.34
CA SER A 58 28.54 -29.33 -2.46
C SER A 58 29.66 -30.13 -1.77
N LYS A 59 30.63 -30.62 -2.55
CA LYS A 59 31.84 -31.33 -2.06
C LYS A 59 32.69 -30.49 -1.09
N ASN A 60 32.82 -29.19 -1.32
CA ASN A 60 33.53 -28.31 -0.41
C ASN A 60 32.76 -28.12 0.92
N ASP A 61 31.43 -27.95 0.87
CA ASP A 61 30.59 -27.83 2.06
C ASP A 61 30.68 -29.06 2.98
N ASP A 62 30.68 -30.27 2.40
CA ASP A 62 30.96 -31.52 3.10
C ASP A 62 32.34 -31.53 3.78
N MET A 63 33.35 -30.95 3.12
CA MET A 63 34.70 -30.81 3.66
C MET A 63 34.76 -29.81 4.84
N SER A 64 33.93 -28.76 4.83
CA SER A 64 33.75 -27.85 5.98
C SER A 64 33.03 -28.53 7.16
N CYS A 65 32.06 -29.41 6.90
CA CYS A 65 31.46 -30.24 7.95
C CYS A 65 32.51 -31.19 8.57
N ARG A 66 33.41 -31.78 7.76
CA ARG A 66 34.51 -32.62 8.27
C ARG A 66 35.52 -31.85 9.12
N LEU A 67 35.86 -30.62 8.73
CA LEU A 67 36.67 -29.70 9.57
C LEU A 67 36.06 -29.49 10.96
N LYS A 68 34.76 -29.20 11.04
CA LYS A 68 34.06 -28.97 12.31
C LYS A 68 33.99 -30.21 13.21
N LEU A 69 34.04 -31.41 12.62
CA LEU A 69 34.06 -32.69 13.33
C LEU A 69 35.47 -33.16 13.72
N GLY A 70 36.52 -32.39 13.41
CA GLY A 70 37.89 -32.68 13.83
C GLY A 70 38.59 -33.80 13.03
N TYR A 71 38.10 -34.16 11.85
CA TYR A 71 38.77 -35.15 11.00
C TYR A 71 40.05 -34.56 10.38
N GLU A 72 41.21 -35.17 10.65
CA GLU A 72 42.56 -34.69 10.29
C GLU A 72 42.84 -34.48 8.79
N SER A 73 41.94 -34.91 7.90
CA SER A 73 42.18 -34.97 6.45
C SER A 73 41.92 -33.66 5.67
N GLY A 74 41.45 -32.59 6.33
CA GLY A 74 41.26 -31.28 5.71
C GLY A 74 42.11 -30.19 6.37
N LYS A 75 43.11 -29.66 5.65
CA LYS A 75 43.77 -28.40 6.06
C LYS A 75 42.99 -27.21 5.47
N PRO A 76 42.71 -26.12 6.22
CA PRO A 76 42.00 -24.97 5.67
C PRO A 76 42.67 -24.37 4.43
N SER A 77 43.99 -24.39 4.36
CA SER A 77 44.78 -23.95 3.19
C SER A 77 44.49 -24.74 1.92
N SER A 78 44.38 -26.08 1.99
CA SER A 78 44.04 -26.88 0.80
C SER A 78 42.60 -26.65 0.33
N ILE A 79 41.69 -26.37 1.26
CA ILE A 79 40.30 -26.02 0.98
C ILE A 79 40.20 -24.66 0.26
N PHE A 80 40.91 -23.64 0.73
CA PHE A 80 40.95 -22.35 0.03
C PHE A 80 41.65 -22.44 -1.33
N GLN A 81 42.73 -23.20 -1.45
CA GLN A 81 43.40 -23.38 -2.75
C GLN A 81 42.48 -24.07 -3.77
N ASN A 82 41.82 -25.17 -3.39
CA ASN A 82 40.84 -25.84 -4.25
C ASN A 82 39.70 -24.89 -4.67
N LEU A 83 39.23 -24.03 -3.77
CA LEU A 83 38.18 -23.06 -4.04
C LEU A 83 38.65 -21.93 -4.97
N LYS A 84 39.90 -21.45 -4.80
CA LYS A 84 40.54 -20.45 -5.66
C LYS A 84 40.75 -21.00 -7.08
N ASP A 85 41.27 -22.21 -7.20
CA ASP A 85 41.47 -22.88 -8.49
C ASP A 85 40.14 -23.12 -9.21
N PHE A 86 39.10 -23.50 -8.46
CA PHE A 86 37.74 -23.66 -8.97
C PHE A 86 37.15 -22.37 -9.54
N ILE A 87 37.34 -21.23 -8.88
CA ILE A 87 36.84 -19.92 -9.36
C ILE A 87 37.68 -19.42 -10.54
N ASN A 88 39.00 -19.60 -10.52
CA ASN A 88 39.89 -19.14 -11.59
C ASN A 88 39.69 -19.95 -12.89
N ASN A 89 39.41 -21.25 -12.78
CA ASN A 89 39.31 -22.13 -13.94
C ASN A 89 37.91 -22.14 -14.61
N ARG A 90 36.90 -21.45 -14.05
CA ARG A 90 35.57 -21.38 -14.67
C ARG A 90 34.88 -20.03 -14.43
N LYS A 91 34.06 -19.61 -15.39
CA LYS A 91 33.11 -18.51 -15.20
C LYS A 91 32.02 -18.96 -14.22
N LEU A 92 31.85 -18.25 -13.11
CA LEU A 92 30.75 -18.49 -12.16
C LEU A 92 29.39 -18.23 -12.84
N LYS A 93 28.45 -19.17 -12.71
CA LYS A 93 27.05 -19.00 -13.11
C LYS A 93 26.31 -18.06 -12.15
N HIS A 94 25.07 -17.72 -12.47
CA HIS A 94 24.25 -16.86 -11.62
C HIS A 94 24.09 -17.45 -10.20
N CYS A 95 24.15 -16.58 -9.19
CA CYS A 95 24.05 -16.90 -7.76
C CYS A 95 25.17 -17.78 -7.14
N GLU A 96 26.04 -18.44 -7.89
CA GLU A 96 27.05 -19.35 -7.32
C GLU A 96 28.07 -18.66 -6.40
N GLY A 97 28.38 -17.38 -6.68
CA GLY A 97 29.26 -16.57 -5.82
C GLY A 97 28.70 -16.37 -4.42
N GLU A 98 27.38 -16.45 -4.23
CA GLU A 98 26.77 -16.41 -2.90
C GLU A 98 27.13 -17.66 -2.08
N ALA A 99 27.02 -18.85 -2.68
CA ALA A 99 27.37 -20.09 -2.00
C ALA A 99 28.85 -20.12 -1.62
N VAL A 100 29.73 -19.60 -2.49
CA VAL A 100 31.16 -19.41 -2.21
C VAL A 100 31.38 -18.45 -1.03
N VAL A 101 30.69 -17.32 -0.96
CA VAL A 101 30.83 -16.37 0.16
C VAL A 101 30.29 -16.96 1.48
N GLN A 102 29.15 -17.65 1.44
CA GLN A 102 28.63 -18.38 2.59
C GLN A 102 29.64 -19.45 3.08
N PHE A 103 30.31 -20.12 2.15
CA PHE A 103 31.36 -21.10 2.45
C PHE A 103 32.59 -20.45 3.11
N VAL A 104 33.16 -19.41 2.49
CA VAL A 104 34.31 -18.66 3.05
C VAL A 104 34.01 -18.22 4.48
N ARG A 105 32.81 -17.67 4.72
CA ARG A 105 32.36 -17.29 6.06
C ARG A 105 32.36 -18.45 7.06
N LYS A 106 31.84 -19.64 6.70
CA LYS A 106 31.88 -20.82 7.59
C LYS A 106 33.32 -21.20 7.99
N VAL A 107 34.28 -20.99 7.09
CA VAL A 107 35.70 -21.27 7.37
C VAL A 107 36.35 -20.14 8.18
N CYS A 108 35.98 -18.87 7.96
CA CYS A 108 36.35 -17.76 8.86
C CYS A 108 35.86 -18.01 10.29
N ASP A 109 34.57 -18.33 10.46
CA ASP A 109 33.96 -18.67 11.75
C ASP A 109 34.73 -19.82 12.43
N TYR A 110 35.22 -20.81 11.66
CA TYR A 110 36.05 -21.90 12.18
C TYR A 110 37.44 -21.42 12.62
N LEU A 111 38.16 -20.67 11.78
CA LEU A 111 39.51 -20.17 12.08
C LEU A 111 39.56 -19.22 13.28
N GLN A 112 38.51 -18.40 13.48
CA GLN A 112 38.40 -17.56 14.68
C GLN A 112 38.32 -18.39 15.97
N ASN A 113 37.66 -19.55 15.92
CA ASN A 113 37.52 -20.45 17.06
C ASN A 113 38.79 -21.28 17.30
N THR A 114 39.53 -21.67 16.26
CA THR A 114 40.76 -22.49 16.41
C THR A 114 42.01 -21.70 16.74
N LYS A 115 42.03 -20.37 16.52
CA LYS A 115 43.17 -19.48 16.80
C LYS A 115 44.51 -19.99 16.21
N PRO A 116 44.60 -20.13 14.87
CA PRO A 116 45.80 -20.61 14.19
C PRO A 116 47.01 -19.68 14.41
N GLU A 117 48.20 -20.16 14.05
CA GLU A 117 49.42 -19.36 14.10
C GLU A 117 49.31 -18.14 13.17
N LYS A 118 49.96 -17.02 13.53
CA LYS A 118 49.89 -15.75 12.80
C LYS A 118 50.29 -15.88 11.32
N SER A 119 51.27 -16.74 11.03
CA SER A 119 51.77 -17.08 9.70
C SER A 119 50.68 -17.77 8.83
N GLU A 120 50.02 -18.79 9.37
CA GLU A 120 48.90 -19.46 8.72
C GLU A 120 47.70 -18.53 8.54
N LEU A 121 47.37 -17.73 9.55
CA LEU A 121 46.26 -16.77 9.49
C LEU A 121 46.45 -15.76 8.35
N GLN A 122 47.67 -15.26 8.15
CA GLN A 122 47.99 -14.37 7.03
C GLN A 122 47.79 -15.07 5.68
N SER A 123 48.35 -16.28 5.50
CA SER A 123 48.21 -17.03 4.24
C SER A 123 46.75 -17.38 3.90
N HIS A 124 45.95 -17.72 4.92
CA HIS A 124 44.51 -17.92 4.73
C HIS A 124 43.81 -16.61 4.34
N ALA A 125 44.10 -15.48 4.99
CA ALA A 125 43.51 -14.18 4.68
C ALA A 125 43.84 -13.70 3.26
N GLU A 126 45.10 -13.84 2.82
CA GLU A 126 45.51 -13.54 1.44
C GLU A 126 44.71 -14.36 0.42
N THR A 127 44.57 -15.67 0.66
CA THR A 127 43.82 -16.56 -0.24
C THR A 127 42.31 -16.25 -0.25
N MET A 128 41.73 -15.87 0.89
CA MET A 128 40.34 -15.40 0.97
C MET A 128 40.12 -14.11 0.17
N LEU A 129 41.05 -13.15 0.26
CA LEU A 129 40.95 -11.89 -0.47
C LEU A 129 41.04 -12.09 -1.99
N ASP A 130 41.90 -13.00 -2.45
CA ASP A 130 41.96 -13.41 -3.86
C ASP A 130 40.62 -14.01 -4.33
N ILE A 131 40.05 -14.93 -3.54
CA ILE A 131 38.74 -15.55 -3.81
C ILE A 131 37.64 -14.47 -3.91
N LEU A 132 37.58 -13.54 -2.95
CA LEU A 132 36.59 -12.46 -2.95
C LEU A 132 36.80 -11.50 -4.13
N SER A 133 38.04 -11.20 -4.50
CA SER A 133 38.36 -10.38 -5.67
C SER A 133 37.87 -11.04 -6.97
N ALA A 134 38.12 -12.34 -7.15
CA ALA A 134 37.68 -13.08 -8.33
C ALA A 134 36.14 -13.15 -8.45
N ILE A 135 35.40 -13.27 -7.34
CA ILE A 135 33.94 -13.17 -7.33
C ILE A 135 33.48 -11.77 -7.78
N LEU A 136 34.15 -10.71 -7.32
CA LEU A 136 33.82 -9.32 -7.63
C LEU A 136 34.17 -8.89 -9.07
N ASP A 137 35.00 -9.64 -9.80
CA ASP A 137 35.21 -9.45 -11.24
C ASP A 137 34.13 -10.16 -12.09
N HIS A 138 33.23 -10.95 -11.47
CA HIS A 138 32.08 -11.59 -12.13
C HIS A 138 30.73 -10.94 -11.71
N PRO A 139 30.22 -9.92 -12.42
CA PRO A 139 29.07 -9.10 -11.97
C PRO A 139 27.74 -9.85 -11.79
N ASN A 140 27.60 -11.02 -12.43
CA ASN A 140 26.39 -11.84 -12.36
C ASN A 140 26.49 -12.96 -11.30
N SER A 141 27.61 -13.11 -10.59
CA SER A 141 27.85 -14.24 -9.67
C SER A 141 26.99 -14.21 -8.39
N VAL A 142 26.41 -13.06 -8.02
CA VAL A 142 25.62 -12.88 -6.79
C VAL A 142 24.24 -12.28 -7.11
N ASN A 143 23.17 -12.87 -6.57
CA ASN A 143 21.78 -12.46 -6.81
C ASN A 143 21.47 -11.04 -6.31
N LYS A 144 20.55 -10.34 -7.00
CA LYS A 144 19.97 -9.03 -6.66
C LYS A 144 19.37 -8.96 -5.23
N GLN A 145 18.79 -10.03 -4.71
CA GLN A 145 18.17 -10.03 -3.36
C GLN A 145 19.15 -10.40 -2.24
N SER A 146 20.18 -11.21 -2.50
CA SER A 146 21.11 -11.69 -1.46
C SER A 146 22.27 -10.74 -1.13
N LYS A 147 22.40 -9.63 -1.87
CA LYS A 147 23.47 -8.62 -1.72
C LYS A 147 23.55 -7.93 -0.35
N HIS A 148 22.61 -8.21 0.54
CA HIS A 148 22.57 -7.66 1.90
C HIS A 148 23.63 -8.23 2.86
N LYS A 149 24.31 -9.34 2.53
CA LYS A 149 25.05 -10.15 3.52
C LYS A 149 26.58 -10.22 3.35
N LEU A 150 27.16 -9.42 2.45
CA LEU A 150 28.53 -9.66 1.95
C LEU A 150 29.70 -8.98 2.70
N GLU A 151 29.45 -8.15 3.73
CA GLU A 151 30.49 -7.22 4.22
C GLU A 151 30.78 -7.32 5.73
N LYS A 152 31.46 -8.39 6.14
CA LYS A 152 32.25 -8.47 7.40
C LYS A 152 33.43 -9.44 7.25
N GLU A 153 34.66 -8.92 7.11
CA GLU A 153 35.91 -9.30 7.83
C GLU A 153 37.21 -8.74 7.17
N GLN A 154 38.37 -9.03 7.76
CA GLN A 154 39.65 -8.27 7.66
C GLN A 154 40.62 -8.81 6.54
N ILE A 155 41.86 -8.34 6.30
CA ILE A 155 42.82 -7.49 7.05
C ILE A 155 43.80 -6.72 6.12
N ASN A 156 44.79 -6.01 6.69
CA ASN A 156 45.85 -5.24 6.02
C ASN A 156 46.89 -6.07 5.24
N ALA A 157 47.34 -5.57 4.08
CA ALA A 157 48.71 -5.07 3.83
C ALA A 157 49.03 -5.00 2.31
N ILE A 158 49.24 -3.81 1.74
CA ILE A 158 49.78 -3.67 0.37
C ILE A 158 50.76 -2.47 0.32
N ASP A 159 52.04 -2.77 0.11
CA ASP A 159 53.15 -1.79 0.12
C ASP A 159 53.35 -1.06 -1.24
N LYS A 160 52.45 -1.30 -2.21
CA LYS A 160 52.40 -0.64 -3.52
C LYS A 160 50.94 -0.41 -3.94
N LEU A 161 50.47 0.84 -3.90
CA LEU A 161 49.12 1.16 -4.38
C LEU A 161 48.97 0.74 -5.87
N PRO A 162 47.93 -0.01 -6.23
CA PRO A 162 47.72 -0.40 -7.63
C PRO A 162 47.26 0.80 -8.47
N VAL A 163 47.65 0.84 -9.75
CA VAL A 163 47.44 2.01 -10.64
C VAL A 163 45.97 2.42 -10.81
N TRP A 164 45.02 1.51 -10.57
CA TRP A 164 43.57 1.80 -10.65
C TRP A 164 43.01 2.52 -9.40
N LEU A 165 43.78 2.58 -8.31
CA LEU A 165 43.37 3.17 -7.04
C LEU A 165 43.65 4.68 -7.04
N THR A 166 42.61 5.45 -7.32
CA THR A 166 42.67 6.92 -7.40
C THR A 166 42.08 7.62 -6.17
N ASP A 167 41.29 6.89 -5.38
CA ASP A 167 40.67 7.37 -4.14
C ASP A 167 41.71 7.43 -3.02
N LYS A 168 41.62 8.40 -2.11
CA LYS A 168 42.58 8.57 -0.99
C LYS A 168 41.88 8.66 0.36
N VAL A 169 42.56 8.18 1.39
CA VAL A 169 42.06 8.12 2.78
C VAL A 169 43.09 8.72 3.71
N SER A 170 42.64 9.55 4.65
CA SER A 170 43.42 10.04 5.78
C SER A 170 42.59 9.81 7.05
N VAL A 171 43.10 8.97 7.96
CA VAL A 171 42.48 8.75 9.26
C VAL A 171 43.26 9.58 10.28
N THR A 172 42.60 10.61 10.82
CA THR A 172 43.15 11.46 11.86
C THR A 172 42.43 11.19 13.17
N PHE A 173 43.19 11.01 14.25
CA PHE A 173 42.64 11.00 15.59
C PHE A 173 42.80 12.41 16.13
N ASP A 174 41.71 13.06 16.56
CA ASP A 174 41.77 14.36 17.25
C ASP A 174 42.26 14.11 18.70
N SER A 175 43.52 13.66 18.85
CA SER A 175 44.24 13.68 20.11
C SER A 175 44.64 15.11 20.41
N ALA A 176 43.70 15.90 20.94
CA ALA A 176 44.01 17.22 21.48
C ALA A 176 45.09 17.04 22.56
N PRO A 177 46.30 17.61 22.40
CA PRO A 177 47.30 17.56 23.46
C PRO A 177 46.79 18.42 24.62
N PHE A 178 46.34 17.76 25.70
CA PHE A 178 45.77 18.42 26.86
C PHE A 178 46.89 19.14 27.63
N LYS A 179 47.28 20.33 27.16
CA LYS A 179 47.98 21.34 27.97
C LYS A 179 47.00 21.88 29.01
N ALA A 180 46.81 21.11 30.08
CA ALA A 180 46.33 21.63 31.35
C ALA A 180 47.37 21.30 32.41
N ASP A 181 47.94 22.34 33.00
CA ASP A 181 48.66 22.22 34.26
C ASP A 181 47.69 21.77 35.34
N LEU A 182 47.63 20.47 35.61
CA LEU A 182 46.93 19.89 36.77
C LEU A 182 47.49 18.50 37.06
N ASN A 183 48.01 18.33 38.27
CA ASN A 183 48.50 17.05 38.79
C ASN A 183 47.33 16.07 39.01
N LEU A 184 46.86 15.41 37.95
CA LEU A 184 46.02 14.21 38.06
C LEU A 184 46.73 12.98 37.49
N SER A 185 46.76 11.94 38.31
CA SER A 185 47.41 10.67 38.02
C SER A 185 46.76 9.90 36.86
N LYS A 186 47.58 9.48 35.90
CA LYS A 186 47.36 8.31 35.01
C LYS A 186 46.01 8.25 34.29
N THR A 187 45.73 9.21 33.40
CA THR A 187 44.83 8.94 32.27
C THR A 187 45.60 8.14 31.20
N GLN A 188 45.32 6.84 31.10
CA GLN A 188 45.90 6.00 30.04
C GLN A 188 45.41 6.48 28.66
N THR A 189 46.36 6.89 27.81
CA THR A 189 46.13 7.18 26.40
C THR A 189 46.08 5.86 25.63
N TYR A 190 44.86 5.40 25.32
CA TYR A 190 44.64 4.21 24.50
C TYR A 190 44.83 4.57 23.02
N VAL A 191 45.75 3.86 22.35
CA VAL A 191 46.03 3.99 20.91
C VAL A 191 45.27 2.89 20.18
N ALA A 192 44.76 3.17 18.97
CA ALA A 192 44.16 2.13 18.14
C ALA A 192 45.25 1.17 17.64
N ASP A 193 45.15 -0.11 17.99
CA ASP A 193 46.18 -1.13 17.68
C ASP A 193 46.33 -1.38 16.16
N CYS A 194 45.25 -1.20 15.39
CA CYS A 194 45.28 -1.33 13.94
C CYS A 194 44.19 -0.50 13.26
N VAL A 195 44.56 0.18 12.17
CA VAL A 195 43.64 0.79 11.20
C VAL A 195 43.61 -0.12 9.97
N ILE A 196 42.42 -0.48 9.51
CA ILE A 196 42.20 -1.31 8.33
C ILE A 196 41.42 -0.50 7.29
N THR A 197 41.94 -0.45 6.07
CA THR A 197 41.31 0.26 4.95
C THR A 197 41.17 -0.64 3.74
N VAL A 198 39.95 -0.78 3.22
CA VAL A 198 39.60 -1.66 2.09
C VAL A 198 38.98 -0.83 0.96
N PHE A 199 39.49 -0.97 -0.26
CA PHE A 199 39.02 -0.25 -1.44
C PHE A 199 38.35 -1.21 -2.41
N TYR A 200 37.05 -1.06 -2.66
CA TYR A 200 36.32 -1.97 -3.54
C TYR A 200 36.25 -1.43 -4.98
N LYS A 201 36.93 -2.11 -5.90
CA LYS A 201 36.90 -1.80 -7.34
C LYS A 201 35.50 -1.88 -7.96
N ASN A 202 34.78 -2.99 -7.72
CA ASN A 202 33.53 -3.35 -8.41
C ASN A 202 32.31 -3.54 -7.49
N LEU A 203 32.43 -3.49 -6.15
CA LEU A 203 31.32 -3.81 -5.22
C LEU A 203 30.04 -2.97 -5.48
N ALA A 204 30.21 -1.72 -5.93
CA ALA A 204 29.10 -0.84 -6.32
C ALA A 204 28.23 -1.39 -7.47
N LEU A 205 28.78 -2.24 -8.36
CA LEU A 205 28.03 -2.89 -9.46
C LEU A 205 27.08 -3.96 -8.94
N PHE A 206 27.43 -4.59 -7.81
CA PHE A 206 26.56 -5.55 -7.16
C PHE A 206 25.43 -4.83 -6.43
N LEU A 207 25.63 -3.60 -5.95
CA LEU A 207 24.58 -2.85 -5.26
C LEU A 207 23.48 -2.32 -6.21
N PRO A 208 22.22 -2.16 -5.73
CA PRO A 208 21.18 -1.45 -6.47
C PRO A 208 21.64 -0.06 -6.92
N LYS A 209 21.39 0.31 -8.20
CA LYS A 209 21.75 1.65 -8.71
C LYS A 209 21.00 2.78 -7.99
N ARG A 210 19.80 2.50 -7.46
CA ARG A 210 18.97 3.44 -6.70
C ARG A 210 18.41 2.75 -5.47
N PHE A 211 18.44 3.45 -4.34
CA PHE A 211 17.84 3.05 -3.06
C PHE A 211 16.79 4.08 -2.66
N LEU A 212 15.68 3.61 -2.12
CA LEU A 212 14.65 4.47 -1.54
C LEU A 212 14.59 4.20 -0.04
N VAL A 213 15.03 5.17 0.76
CA VAL A 213 14.91 5.13 2.21
C VAL A 213 13.79 6.09 2.60
N ARG A 214 12.71 5.55 3.16
CA ARG A 214 11.58 6.31 3.71
C ARG A 214 11.78 6.45 5.20
N ARG A 215 11.93 7.69 5.67
CA ARG A 215 12.16 8.03 7.09
C ARG A 215 11.07 9.01 7.53
N GLU A 216 10.06 8.46 8.20
CA GLU A 216 8.94 9.09 8.95
C GLU A 216 8.08 10.16 8.23
N ALA A 217 8.68 11.14 7.56
CA ALA A 217 8.01 12.16 6.74
C ALA A 217 8.77 12.53 5.45
N SER A 218 9.82 11.78 5.07
CA SER A 218 10.63 12.04 3.86
C SER A 218 10.96 10.76 3.09
N GLU A 219 10.84 10.82 1.77
CA GLU A 219 11.37 9.79 0.86
C GLU A 219 12.68 10.30 0.24
N THR A 220 13.79 9.77 0.73
CA THR A 220 15.13 10.04 0.20
C THR A 220 15.51 8.97 -0.80
N SER A 221 15.71 9.38 -2.05
CA SER A 221 16.33 8.54 -3.07
C SER A 221 17.84 8.76 -3.08
N PHE A 222 18.59 7.66 -3.05
CA PHE A 222 20.04 7.62 -3.12
C PHE A 222 20.47 6.89 -4.38
N GLN A 223 21.46 7.43 -5.09
CA GLN A 223 22.12 6.77 -6.21
C GLN A 223 23.63 6.78 -5.98
N LEU A 224 24.31 5.65 -6.18
CA LEU A 224 25.76 5.54 -5.95
C LEU A 224 26.53 6.31 -7.03
N HIS A 225 27.55 7.05 -6.62
CA HIS A 225 28.33 7.93 -7.49
C HIS A 225 29.86 7.84 -7.31
N SER A 226 30.34 7.02 -6.38
CA SER A 226 31.75 6.60 -6.29
C SER A 226 31.86 5.10 -6.06
N ARG A 227 33.10 4.60 -6.00
CA ARG A 227 33.42 3.31 -5.40
C ARG A 227 33.11 3.30 -3.90
N LEU A 228 33.00 2.10 -3.33
CA LEU A 228 32.87 1.89 -1.89
C LEU A 228 34.26 1.76 -1.26
N LEU A 229 34.37 2.28 -0.04
CA LEU A 229 35.59 2.27 0.76
C LEU A 229 35.23 1.91 2.21
N THR A 230 35.91 0.96 2.83
CA THR A 230 35.71 0.64 4.25
C THR A 230 36.90 1.05 5.09
N VAL A 231 36.65 1.76 6.18
CA VAL A 231 37.64 2.04 7.23
C VAL A 231 37.14 1.43 8.53
N ALA A 232 37.90 0.47 9.06
CA ALA A 232 37.65 -0.16 10.35
C ALA A 232 38.82 0.09 11.31
N LEU A 233 38.50 0.20 12.60
CA LEU A 233 39.49 0.28 13.67
C LEU A 233 39.38 -0.98 14.52
N PHE A 234 40.53 -1.59 14.81
CA PHE A 234 40.64 -2.67 15.77
C PHE A 234 41.23 -2.13 17.07
N TYR A 235 40.56 -2.41 18.18
CA TYR A 235 40.94 -1.98 19.53
C TYR A 235 40.86 -3.19 20.47
N ASN A 236 41.89 -3.39 21.28
CA ASN A 236 41.93 -4.50 22.24
C ASN A 236 41.19 -4.18 23.57
N GLN A 237 40.90 -2.89 23.85
CA GLN A 237 40.16 -2.44 25.04
C GLN A 237 39.24 -1.22 24.75
N PHE A 238 38.26 -1.00 25.63
CA PHE A 238 37.17 -0.03 25.44
C PHE A 238 37.63 1.43 25.36
N ILE A 239 37.19 2.16 24.32
CA ILE A 239 37.39 3.61 24.18
C ILE A 239 36.30 4.35 24.96
N SER A 240 36.66 5.41 25.71
CA SER A 240 35.68 6.30 26.34
C SER A 240 35.14 7.32 25.33
N ASN A 241 33.83 7.60 25.40
CA ASN A 241 33.02 8.29 24.36
C ASN A 241 33.35 9.78 24.08
N ILE A 242 34.51 10.31 24.48
CA ILE A 242 34.73 11.77 24.52
C ILE A 242 35.20 12.34 23.17
N TYR A 243 36.03 11.60 22.40
CA TYR A 243 36.46 12.02 21.06
C TYR A 243 36.54 10.83 20.09
N GLY A 244 35.71 10.86 19.03
CA GLY A 244 35.70 9.83 17.98
C GLY A 244 36.76 10.05 16.89
N PRO A 245 37.09 9.01 16.10
CA PRO A 245 38.04 9.12 14.99
C PRO A 245 37.49 10.02 13.87
N LYS A 246 38.35 10.87 13.30
CA LYS A 246 38.01 11.79 12.22
C LYS A 246 38.56 11.24 10.91
N VAL A 247 37.69 10.66 10.11
CA VAL A 247 38.04 10.02 8.84
C VAL A 247 37.82 11.02 7.70
N THR A 248 38.90 11.40 7.02
CA THR A 248 38.88 12.29 5.86
C THR A 248 39.11 11.49 4.58
N LEU A 249 38.19 11.60 3.63
CA LEU A 249 38.16 10.80 2.41
C LEU A 249 38.17 11.70 1.18
N PHE A 250 38.86 11.27 0.14
CA PHE A 250 38.88 11.89 -1.18
C PHE A 250 38.36 10.84 -2.16
N LEU A 251 37.09 10.96 -2.54
CA LEU A 251 36.38 9.98 -3.37
C LEU A 251 36.20 10.54 -4.79
N ASN A 252 36.60 9.77 -5.79
CA ASN A 252 36.44 10.15 -7.18
C ASN A 252 35.03 9.85 -7.69
N HIS A 253 34.52 10.74 -8.55
CA HIS A 253 33.22 10.58 -9.18
C HIS A 253 33.29 9.51 -10.27
N HIS A 254 32.30 8.60 -10.30
CA HIS A 254 32.20 7.56 -11.29
C HIS A 254 31.42 8.05 -12.52
N ASN A 255 32.05 8.02 -13.70
CA ASN A 255 31.55 8.38 -15.03
C ASN A 255 30.48 9.48 -15.07
N ILE A 256 30.88 10.68 -15.47
CA ILE A 256 30.07 11.90 -15.61
C ILE A 256 29.15 11.81 -16.85
N ALA A 257 28.30 10.78 -16.88
CA ALA A 257 27.31 10.54 -17.91
C ALA A 257 25.90 10.85 -17.38
N ASP A 258 25.46 12.06 -17.71
CA ASP A 258 24.06 12.39 -17.96
C ASP A 258 23.06 12.42 -16.78
N THR A 259 23.40 13.15 -15.71
CA THR A 259 22.41 13.70 -14.77
C THR A 259 22.65 15.18 -14.49
N ARG A 260 22.41 16.04 -15.49
CA ARG A 260 22.38 17.51 -15.34
C ARG A 260 21.08 18.04 -14.69
N ASP A 261 20.38 17.19 -13.94
CA ASP A 261 19.18 17.57 -13.20
C ASP A 261 19.54 18.32 -11.91
N HIS A 262 19.18 19.59 -11.83
CA HIS A 262 19.37 20.48 -10.67
C HIS A 262 18.69 20.00 -9.35
N LEU A 263 17.99 18.87 -9.37
CA LEU A 263 17.27 18.25 -8.25
C LEU A 263 18.15 17.34 -7.38
N TRP A 264 19.23 16.78 -7.92
CA TRP A 264 20.12 15.90 -7.16
C TRP A 264 21.19 16.72 -6.40
N LYS A 265 21.63 16.20 -5.25
CA LYS A 265 22.72 16.78 -4.45
C LYS A 265 23.73 15.69 -4.10
N ILE A 266 24.99 15.92 -4.48
CA ILE A 266 26.12 15.10 -4.07
C ILE A 266 26.29 15.21 -2.54
N ALA A 267 26.34 14.07 -1.85
CA ALA A 267 26.56 13.98 -0.41
C ALA A 267 27.42 12.75 -0.06
N CYS A 268 28.15 12.83 1.04
CA CYS A 268 28.89 11.72 1.62
C CYS A 268 27.96 10.85 2.49
N GLY A 269 27.94 9.54 2.26
CA GLY A 269 27.13 8.59 3.03
C GLY A 269 27.97 7.47 3.64
N ILE A 270 27.63 7.09 4.88
CA ILE A 270 28.06 5.84 5.51
C ILE A 270 26.99 4.78 5.23
N ALA A 271 27.37 3.62 4.70
CA ALA A 271 26.46 2.51 4.47
C ALA A 271 25.95 1.94 5.80
N ASP A 272 24.65 1.65 5.84
CA ASP A 272 23.95 1.03 6.96
C ASP A 272 23.42 -0.33 6.51
N PHE A 273 24.06 -1.39 7.00
CA PHE A 273 23.79 -2.78 6.64
C PHE A 273 22.89 -3.50 7.66
N GLY A 274 21.88 -2.79 8.17
CA GLY A 274 20.77 -3.40 8.93
C GLY A 274 19.81 -4.17 8.02
N ASP A 275 18.57 -4.35 8.47
CA ASP A 275 17.53 -5.11 7.74
C ASP A 275 17.23 -4.60 6.32
N ARG A 276 17.65 -3.36 6.00
CA ARG A 276 17.65 -2.78 4.64
C ARG A 276 18.92 -1.97 4.45
N ILE A 277 19.56 -2.10 3.29
CA ILE A 277 20.70 -1.24 2.91
C ILE A 277 20.21 0.21 2.80
N GLY A 278 20.78 1.08 3.62
CA GLY A 278 20.59 2.53 3.56
C GLY A 278 21.91 3.27 3.62
N PHE A 279 21.87 4.60 3.49
CA PHE A 279 23.04 5.47 3.67
C PHE A 279 22.75 6.57 4.69
N ARG A 280 23.57 6.68 5.72
CA ARG A 280 23.51 7.72 6.75
C ARG A 280 24.43 8.86 6.37
N THR A 281 23.88 10.05 6.14
CA THR A 281 24.64 11.28 5.84
C THR A 281 24.84 12.18 7.07
N GLN A 282 24.22 11.86 8.21
CA GLN A 282 24.23 12.69 9.43
C GLN A 282 25.61 12.77 10.12
N HIS A 283 26.49 11.81 9.83
CA HIS A 283 27.81 11.65 10.46
C HIS A 283 28.97 11.97 9.50
N CYS A 284 28.67 12.55 8.33
CA CYS A 284 29.64 12.93 7.31
C CYS A 284 29.36 14.33 6.76
N GLU A 285 30.31 15.24 6.93
CA GLU A 285 30.31 16.55 6.29
C GLU A 285 30.89 16.44 4.87
N THR A 286 30.24 17.07 3.89
CA THR A 286 30.69 17.11 2.50
C THR A 286 31.30 18.48 2.21
N LYS A 287 32.63 18.58 2.13
CA LYS A 287 33.32 19.88 2.10
C LYS A 287 33.54 20.46 0.71
N ILE A 288 33.72 19.59 -0.30
CA ILE A 288 33.95 20.01 -1.69
C ILE A 288 33.09 19.14 -2.59
N ALA A 289 31.93 19.66 -3.00
CA ALA A 289 30.97 18.98 -3.89
C ALA A 289 30.63 19.88 -5.08
N HIS A 290 31.63 20.22 -5.89
CA HIS A 290 31.40 20.82 -7.20
C HIS A 290 31.19 19.73 -8.24
N TRP A 291 30.16 19.88 -9.07
CA TRP A 291 29.91 19.02 -10.22
C TRP A 291 31.01 19.06 -11.29
N SER A 292 31.89 20.07 -11.23
CA SER A 292 33.06 20.23 -12.11
C SER A 292 34.35 19.64 -11.52
N SER A 293 34.38 19.28 -10.24
CA SER A 293 35.55 18.64 -9.62
C SER A 293 35.39 17.13 -9.66
N SER A 294 36.36 16.41 -10.22
CA SER A 294 36.37 14.94 -10.30
C SER A 294 36.49 14.21 -8.95
N VAL A 295 36.68 14.95 -7.86
CA VAL A 295 36.94 14.47 -6.51
C VAL A 295 36.05 15.20 -5.52
N THR A 296 35.46 14.49 -4.56
CA THR A 296 34.76 15.08 -3.42
C THR A 296 35.43 14.70 -2.10
N THR A 297 35.62 15.71 -1.24
CA THR A 297 36.17 15.54 0.10
C THR A 297 35.07 15.33 1.14
N CYS A 298 35.08 14.17 1.80
CA CYS A 298 34.20 13.82 2.91
C CYS A 298 34.96 13.87 4.24
N VAL A 299 34.33 14.36 5.31
CA VAL A 299 34.88 14.30 6.67
C VAL A 299 33.84 13.67 7.60
N CYS A 300 34.13 12.50 8.14
CA CYS A 300 33.19 11.72 8.94
C CYS A 300 33.71 11.46 10.35
N ASN A 301 32.81 11.36 11.33
CA ASN A 301 33.15 11.14 12.76
C ASN A 301 32.88 9.71 13.26
N LEU A 302 32.49 8.81 12.37
CA LEU A 302 32.29 7.37 12.62
C LEU A 302 33.04 6.58 11.55
N THR A 303 33.59 5.43 11.95
CA THR A 303 34.14 4.38 11.08
C THR A 303 33.03 3.60 10.37
N GLY A 304 33.34 3.01 9.22
CA GLY A 304 32.39 2.19 8.45
C GLY A 304 32.73 2.16 6.96
N THR A 305 31.74 1.76 6.17
CA THR A 305 31.82 1.75 4.69
C THR A 305 31.25 3.05 4.15
N TYR A 306 32.04 3.80 3.39
CA TYR A 306 31.69 5.10 2.82
C TYR A 306 31.52 5.04 1.31
N VAL A 307 30.66 5.92 0.82
CA VAL A 307 30.45 6.13 -0.60
C VAL A 307 29.90 7.53 -0.86
N LEU A 308 30.19 8.06 -2.05
CA LEU A 308 29.56 9.25 -2.57
C LEU A 308 28.17 8.89 -3.11
N VAL A 309 27.13 9.53 -2.57
CA VAL A 309 25.74 9.34 -2.99
C VAL A 309 25.16 10.61 -3.59
N LEU A 310 24.54 10.46 -4.75
CA LEU A 310 23.57 11.44 -5.24
C LEU A 310 22.30 11.28 -4.42
N THR A 311 21.97 12.30 -3.64
CA THR A 311 20.74 12.39 -2.87
C THR A 311 19.75 13.24 -3.63
N SER A 312 18.64 12.67 -4.06
CA SER A 312 17.44 13.43 -4.36
C SER A 312 16.47 13.18 -3.22
N ARG A 313 16.32 14.20 -2.37
CA ARG A 313 15.09 14.32 -1.58
C ARG A 313 13.99 14.55 -2.60
N ALA A 314 13.05 13.61 -2.70
CA ALA A 314 11.71 14.05 -2.93
C ALA A 314 11.40 15.00 -1.76
N LYS A 315 11.44 16.32 -2.02
CA LYS A 315 10.66 17.25 -1.19
C LYS A 315 9.28 16.64 -1.21
N HIS A 316 8.87 16.09 -0.06
CA HIS A 316 7.66 15.29 -0.01
C HIS A 316 6.56 16.18 -0.60
N PHE A 317 5.79 15.66 -1.55
CA PHE A 317 4.83 16.48 -2.31
C PHE A 317 3.86 17.23 -1.36
N THR A 318 3.73 16.74 -0.13
CA THR A 318 3.11 17.36 1.04
C THR A 318 3.73 18.66 1.59
N GLU A 319 5.04 18.96 1.48
CA GLU A 319 5.56 20.28 1.91
C GLU A 319 5.01 21.43 1.03
N MET A 320 4.58 21.13 -0.21
CA MET A 320 3.81 22.06 -1.05
C MET A 320 2.27 21.90 -0.94
N PHE A 321 1.78 20.97 -0.11
CA PHE A 321 0.40 21.00 0.41
C PHE A 321 0.31 21.68 1.78
N TYR A 322 1.39 21.75 2.56
CA TYR A 322 1.32 22.19 3.96
C TYR A 322 1.13 23.71 4.14
N ASN A 323 1.64 24.52 3.21
CA ASN A 323 1.54 25.99 3.31
C ASN A 323 0.27 26.60 2.70
N ASN A 324 -0.55 25.79 2.02
CA ASN A 324 -1.95 26.10 1.78
C ASN A 324 -2.74 24.88 2.24
N HIS A 325 -3.25 24.90 3.49
CA HIS A 325 -4.39 24.05 3.83
C HIS A 325 -5.41 24.20 2.70
N ASP A 326 -5.79 23.08 2.06
CA ASP A 326 -6.64 23.07 0.86
C ASP A 326 -8.11 23.31 1.28
N LEU A 327 -8.32 24.51 1.85
CA LEU A 327 -9.50 24.98 2.55
C LEU A 327 -10.75 24.86 1.68
N THR A 328 -10.56 24.98 0.36
CA THR A 328 -11.56 24.82 -0.69
C THR A 328 -12.32 23.49 -0.58
N GLY A 329 -11.62 22.38 -0.30
CA GLY A 329 -12.25 21.07 -0.08
C GLY A 329 -13.15 21.06 1.17
N ILE A 330 -12.65 21.64 2.26
CA ILE A 330 -13.38 21.75 3.54
C ILE A 330 -14.61 22.66 3.40
N VAL A 331 -14.47 23.80 2.72
CA VAL A 331 -15.55 24.78 2.49
C VAL A 331 -16.72 24.17 1.72
N GLY A 332 -16.45 23.45 0.63
CA GLY A 332 -17.49 22.77 -0.17
C GLY A 332 -18.28 21.75 0.67
N CYS A 333 -17.58 20.87 1.37
CA CYS A 333 -18.20 19.87 2.23
C CYS A 333 -18.93 20.48 3.44
N ALA A 334 -18.40 21.56 4.03
CA ALA A 334 -19.04 22.26 5.14
C ALA A 334 -20.36 22.93 4.74
N ILE A 335 -20.40 23.61 3.58
CA ILE A 335 -21.63 24.24 3.07
C ILE A 335 -22.67 23.16 2.70
N CYS A 336 -22.26 22.08 2.04
CA CYS A 336 -23.14 20.94 1.78
C CYS A 336 -23.73 20.38 3.09
N THR A 337 -22.89 20.19 4.11
CA THR A 337 -23.30 19.65 5.41
C THR A 337 -24.25 20.60 6.13
N LEU A 338 -24.06 21.91 6.05
CA LEU A 338 -24.97 22.92 6.59
C LEU A 338 -26.38 22.79 5.98
N PHE A 339 -26.48 22.70 4.65
CA PHE A 339 -27.79 22.53 3.99
C PHE A 339 -28.44 21.18 4.29
N VAL A 340 -27.67 20.09 4.35
CA VAL A 340 -28.18 18.76 4.73
C VAL A 340 -28.64 18.73 6.20
N LEU A 341 -27.93 19.39 7.11
CA LEU A 341 -28.35 19.56 8.52
C LEU A 341 -29.64 20.37 8.65
N LEU A 342 -29.76 21.49 7.92
CA LEU A 342 -30.99 22.28 7.89
C LEU A 342 -32.17 21.42 7.37
N SER A 343 -31.93 20.64 6.31
CA SER A 343 -32.91 19.70 5.76
C SER A 343 -33.33 18.63 6.78
N LEU A 344 -32.36 18.07 7.50
CA LEU A 344 -32.58 17.08 8.56
C LEU A 344 -33.39 17.67 9.71
N VAL A 345 -33.11 18.91 10.16
CA VAL A 345 -33.89 19.58 11.20
C VAL A 345 -35.34 19.79 10.78
N ILE A 346 -35.59 20.21 9.54
CA ILE A 346 -36.96 20.39 9.00
C ILE A 346 -37.68 19.03 8.95
N LEU A 347 -37.06 18.00 8.38
CA LEU A 347 -37.63 16.65 8.30
C LEU A 347 -37.93 16.05 9.68
N VAL A 348 -37.03 16.24 10.66
CA VAL A 348 -37.22 15.75 12.03
C VAL A 348 -38.32 16.53 12.75
N ALA A 349 -38.37 17.86 12.61
CA ALA A 349 -39.42 18.70 13.20
C ALA A 349 -40.81 18.27 12.72
N GLU A 350 -40.99 18.02 11.42
CA GLU A 350 -42.27 17.52 10.89
C GLU A 350 -42.57 16.06 11.25
N SER A 351 -41.53 15.22 11.34
CA SER A 351 -41.70 13.79 11.67
C SER A 351 -42.36 13.56 13.03
N ARG A 352 -42.29 14.55 13.94
CA ARG A 352 -42.97 14.57 15.25
C ARG A 352 -44.46 14.28 15.17
N CYS A 353 -45.12 14.63 14.05
CA CYS A 353 -46.56 14.45 13.87
C CYS A 353 -46.93 13.18 13.09
N SER A 354 -46.05 12.65 12.24
CA SER A 354 -46.24 11.37 11.53
C SER A 354 -44.96 10.89 10.83
N ILE A 355 -44.43 9.75 11.30
CA ILE A 355 -43.32 9.05 10.64
C ILE A 355 -43.87 8.16 9.53
N ASN A 356 -43.57 8.54 8.29
CA ASN A 356 -43.80 7.74 7.09
C ASN A 356 -42.46 7.14 6.65
N ALA A 357 -42.43 5.93 6.09
CA ALA A 357 -41.18 5.32 5.62
C ALA A 357 -40.41 6.18 4.60
N ILE A 358 -41.12 6.86 3.69
CA ILE A 358 -40.52 7.83 2.74
C ILE A 358 -39.75 8.94 3.48
N ARG A 359 -40.31 9.48 4.58
CA ARG A 359 -39.62 10.46 5.45
C ARG A 359 -38.44 9.82 6.19
N SER A 360 -38.59 8.58 6.68
CA SER A 360 -37.50 7.84 7.32
C SER A 360 -36.30 7.63 6.39
N LEU A 361 -36.51 7.29 5.12
CA LEU A 361 -35.41 7.21 4.15
C LEU A 361 -34.79 8.57 3.83
N LYS A 362 -35.59 9.64 3.67
CA LYS A 362 -35.03 11.01 3.49
C LYS A 362 -34.10 11.38 4.65
N ILE A 363 -34.49 11.07 5.89
CA ILE A 363 -33.67 11.25 7.10
C ILE A 363 -32.40 10.40 7.05
N GLN A 364 -32.50 9.12 6.69
CA GLN A 364 -31.32 8.22 6.59
C GLN A 364 -30.34 8.64 5.49
N VAL A 365 -30.82 9.13 4.35
CA VAL A 365 -29.99 9.71 3.28
C VAL A 365 -29.25 10.95 3.79
N CYS A 366 -29.91 11.84 4.53
CA CYS A 366 -29.23 12.99 5.14
C CYS A 366 -28.13 12.55 6.13
N ILE A 367 -28.38 11.53 6.95
CA ILE A 367 -27.38 10.98 7.88
C ILE A 367 -26.19 10.38 7.12
N ALA A 368 -26.44 9.61 6.05
CA ALA A 368 -25.39 9.05 5.20
C ALA A 368 -24.55 10.15 4.51
N LEU A 369 -25.19 11.21 4.01
CA LEU A 369 -24.49 12.36 3.40
C LEU A 369 -23.62 13.13 4.41
N ILE A 370 -24.10 13.33 5.65
CA ILE A 370 -23.31 13.95 6.73
C ILE A 370 -22.09 13.08 7.06
N GLY A 371 -22.27 11.77 7.19
CA GLY A 371 -21.19 10.81 7.40
C GLY A 371 -20.16 10.84 6.27
N CYS A 372 -20.62 10.83 5.02
CA CYS A 372 -19.77 10.92 3.83
C CYS A 372 -18.91 12.19 3.83
N ASN A 373 -19.53 13.36 4.03
CA ASN A 373 -18.83 14.65 4.08
C ASN A 373 -17.82 14.71 5.24
N PHE A 374 -18.19 14.22 6.43
CA PHE A 374 -17.29 14.22 7.59
C PHE A 374 -16.10 13.28 7.40
N SER A 375 -16.32 12.07 6.88
CA SER A 375 -15.26 11.12 6.54
C SER A 375 -14.31 11.69 5.47
N PHE A 376 -14.84 12.38 4.45
CA PHE A 376 -13.99 13.05 3.46
C PHE A 376 -13.16 14.19 4.07
N ILE A 377 -13.75 15.05 4.91
CA ILE A 377 -12.98 16.08 5.62
C ILE A 377 -11.89 15.43 6.48
N ALA A 378 -12.17 14.31 7.15
CA ALA A 378 -11.20 13.58 7.97
C ALA A 378 -10.02 12.98 7.15
N THR A 379 -10.20 12.64 5.87
CA THR A 379 -9.07 12.18 5.01
C THR A 379 -8.15 13.32 4.56
N LEU A 380 -8.63 14.58 4.58
CA LEU A 380 -7.85 15.78 4.26
C LEU A 380 -6.96 16.27 5.42
N TYR A 381 -7.26 15.89 6.67
CA TYR A 381 -6.42 16.23 7.82
C TYR A 381 -5.20 15.30 7.92
N PRO A 382 -4.01 15.82 8.30
CA PRO A 382 -2.79 15.03 8.50
C PRO A 382 -2.88 14.19 9.77
N MET A 383 -3.59 13.06 9.66
CA MET A 383 -3.71 12.03 10.70
C MET A 383 -2.62 10.97 10.55
N VAL A 384 -2.42 10.15 11.59
CA VAL A 384 -1.52 8.98 11.55
C VAL A 384 -1.93 8.06 10.38
N PRO A 385 -1.00 7.51 9.56
CA PRO A 385 -1.33 6.78 8.34
C PRO A 385 -2.36 5.64 8.52
N ASN A 386 -2.26 4.90 9.63
CA ASN A 386 -3.21 3.84 9.97
C ASN A 386 -4.64 4.37 10.14
N PHE A 387 -4.83 5.59 10.67
CA PHE A 387 -6.13 6.21 10.86
C PHE A 387 -6.73 6.72 9.53
N GLN A 388 -5.89 7.32 8.67
CA GLN A 388 -6.32 7.83 7.36
C GLN A 388 -6.94 6.73 6.49
N ASN A 389 -6.38 5.53 6.53
CA ASN A 389 -6.91 4.33 5.86
C ASN A 389 -8.35 4.01 6.28
N HIS A 390 -8.64 4.04 7.59
CA HIS A 390 -9.99 3.80 8.11
C HIS A 390 -10.96 4.92 7.74
N MET A 391 -10.49 6.18 7.60
CA MET A 391 -11.35 7.28 7.14
C MET A 391 -11.77 7.12 5.67
N TYR A 392 -10.90 6.61 4.79
CA TYR A 392 -11.28 6.29 3.40
C TYR A 392 -12.29 5.13 3.31
N SER A 393 -12.12 4.09 4.14
CA SER A 393 -13.10 3.01 4.28
C SER A 393 -14.48 3.52 4.72
N LEU A 394 -14.53 4.38 5.75
CA LEU A 394 -15.78 5.02 6.19
C LEU A 394 -16.40 5.91 5.11
N PHE A 395 -15.59 6.66 4.35
CA PHE A 395 -16.07 7.46 3.23
C PHE A 395 -16.78 6.60 2.18
N LEU A 396 -16.17 5.48 1.76
CA LEU A 396 -16.80 4.55 0.80
C LEU A 396 -18.07 3.89 1.36
N PHE A 397 -18.05 3.49 2.63
CA PHE A 397 -19.24 2.96 3.31
C PHE A 397 -20.41 3.95 3.24
N PHE A 398 -20.20 5.21 3.60
CA PHE A 398 -21.26 6.23 3.55
C PHE A 398 -21.68 6.58 2.12
N GLN A 399 -20.75 6.63 1.17
CA GLN A 399 -21.05 6.82 -0.25
C GLN A 399 -21.97 5.70 -0.79
N MET A 400 -21.66 4.44 -0.49
CA MET A 400 -22.48 3.29 -0.85
C MET A 400 -23.85 3.32 -0.16
N ALA A 401 -23.93 3.79 1.09
CA ALA A 401 -25.19 3.94 1.82
C ALA A 401 -26.12 4.96 1.15
N VAL A 402 -25.61 6.09 0.65
CA VAL A 402 -26.43 7.07 -0.08
C VAL A 402 -27.09 6.42 -1.30
N PHE A 403 -26.32 5.72 -2.16
CA PHE A 403 -26.90 5.03 -3.32
C PHE A 403 -27.89 3.93 -2.93
N SER A 404 -27.52 3.09 -1.96
CA SER A 404 -28.37 1.98 -1.50
C SER A 404 -29.71 2.49 -0.97
N LEU A 405 -29.70 3.58 -0.19
CA LEU A 405 -30.91 4.21 0.30
C LEU A 405 -31.76 4.86 -0.82
N GLN A 406 -31.16 5.48 -1.85
CA GLN A 406 -31.93 5.96 -3.02
C GLN A 406 -32.58 4.80 -3.80
N ILE A 407 -31.92 3.65 -3.91
CA ILE A 407 -32.50 2.45 -4.53
C ILE A 407 -33.68 1.92 -3.69
N CYS A 408 -33.52 1.82 -2.38
CA CYS A 408 -34.61 1.44 -1.46
C CYS A 408 -35.78 2.44 -1.50
N PHE A 409 -35.51 3.73 -1.70
CA PHE A 409 -36.51 4.79 -1.86
C PHE A 409 -37.37 4.57 -3.11
N CYS A 410 -36.76 4.31 -4.27
CA CYS A 410 -37.45 3.90 -5.49
C CYS A 410 -38.29 2.63 -5.28
N ALA A 411 -37.74 1.61 -4.62
CA ALA A 411 -38.43 0.35 -4.37
C ALA A 411 -39.66 0.49 -3.45
N ILE A 412 -39.62 1.37 -2.44
CA ILE A 412 -40.79 1.67 -1.59
C ILE A 412 -41.86 2.43 -2.36
N ILE A 413 -41.49 3.38 -3.22
CA ILE A 413 -42.42 4.10 -4.11
C ILE A 413 -43.10 3.13 -5.07
N TYR A 414 -42.35 2.19 -5.65
CA TYR A 414 -42.89 1.11 -6.46
C TYR A 414 -43.87 0.25 -5.66
N SER A 415 -43.48 -0.25 -4.48
CA SER A 415 -44.32 -1.10 -3.63
C SER A 415 -45.68 -0.44 -3.29
N LYS A 416 -45.66 0.84 -2.91
CA LYS A 416 -46.87 1.61 -2.56
C LYS A 416 -47.88 1.80 -3.71
N ILE A 417 -47.44 1.72 -4.97
CA ILE A 417 -48.32 1.87 -6.14
C ILE A 417 -48.62 0.52 -6.80
N ALA A 418 -47.63 -0.36 -6.88
CA ALA A 418 -47.76 -1.63 -7.59
C ALA A 418 -48.58 -2.66 -6.79
N HIS A 419 -48.42 -2.70 -5.47
CA HIS A 419 -48.87 -3.79 -4.58
C HIS A 419 -49.87 -3.34 -3.51
N VAL A 420 -50.75 -2.39 -3.82
CA VAL A 420 -51.84 -1.90 -2.93
C VAL A 420 -52.72 -3.02 -2.33
N SER A 421 -52.74 -4.21 -2.95
CA SER A 421 -53.65 -5.33 -2.61
C SER A 421 -52.99 -6.55 -1.92
N TYR A 422 -51.68 -6.55 -1.61
CA TYR A 422 -51.02 -7.73 -1.00
C TYR A 422 -50.81 -7.56 0.52
N THR A 423 -51.75 -8.09 1.30
CA THR A 423 -51.78 -8.06 2.78
C THR A 423 -50.81 -9.05 3.46
N SER A 424 -50.07 -9.89 2.71
CA SER A 424 -49.33 -11.03 3.26
C SER A 424 -47.96 -10.71 3.89
N VAL A 425 -47.38 -9.53 3.64
CA VAL A 425 -46.05 -9.18 4.17
C VAL A 425 -46.17 -8.18 5.31
N GLN A 426 -45.93 -8.63 6.55
CA GLN A 426 -45.78 -7.72 7.69
C GLN A 426 -44.57 -6.80 7.50
N GLN A 427 -44.85 -5.48 7.56
CA GLN A 427 -43.90 -4.36 7.54
C GLN A 427 -42.80 -4.43 6.46
N PRO A 428 -43.14 -4.37 5.16
CA PRO A 428 -42.15 -4.32 4.08
C PRO A 428 -41.26 -3.07 4.17
N GLU A 429 -41.82 -1.96 4.65
CA GLU A 429 -41.13 -0.67 4.75
C GLU A 429 -39.90 -0.70 5.67
N CYS A 430 -40.04 -1.28 6.87
CA CYS A 430 -38.95 -1.43 7.84
C CYS A 430 -37.86 -2.40 7.36
N LYS A 431 -38.23 -3.39 6.55
CA LYS A 431 -37.27 -4.34 5.95
C LYS A 431 -36.44 -3.65 4.87
N LEU A 432 -37.07 -2.85 4.01
CA LEU A 432 -36.37 -2.12 2.94
C LEU A 432 -35.46 -1.00 3.49
N THR A 433 -35.84 -0.28 4.55
CA THR A 433 -34.93 0.68 5.21
C THR A 433 -33.68 -0.01 5.79
N PHE A 434 -33.86 -1.16 6.44
CA PHE A 434 -32.75 -1.93 7.01
C PHE A 434 -31.78 -2.44 5.93
N ILE A 435 -32.32 -2.99 4.83
CA ILE A 435 -31.52 -3.47 3.69
C ILE A 435 -30.60 -2.37 3.12
N GLY A 436 -31.07 -1.12 3.10
CA GLY A 436 -30.28 0.03 2.61
C GLY A 436 -28.96 0.28 3.36
N TRP A 437 -28.84 -0.17 4.61
CA TRP A 437 -27.59 -0.11 5.38
C TRP A 437 -26.82 -1.43 5.36
N VAL A 438 -27.52 -2.58 5.33
CA VAL A 438 -26.89 -3.91 5.32
C VAL A 438 -26.00 -4.13 4.10
N ILE A 439 -26.42 -3.66 2.92
CA ILE A 439 -25.64 -3.80 1.68
C ILE A 439 -24.27 -3.09 1.79
N PRO A 440 -24.18 -1.78 2.12
CA PRO A 440 -22.92 -1.10 2.40
C PRO A 440 -22.05 -1.78 3.47
N VAL A 441 -22.63 -2.18 4.61
CA VAL A 441 -21.88 -2.87 5.69
C VAL A 441 -21.25 -4.15 5.16
N SER A 442 -22.00 -4.94 4.40
CA SER A 442 -21.56 -6.26 3.91
C SER A 442 -20.46 -6.13 2.85
N VAL A 443 -20.57 -5.16 1.94
CA VAL A 443 -19.54 -4.88 0.91
C VAL A 443 -18.25 -4.37 1.55
N GLU A 444 -18.33 -3.44 2.50
CA GLU A 444 -17.14 -2.89 3.16
C GLU A 444 -16.48 -3.92 4.09
N ALA A 445 -17.26 -4.70 4.85
CA ALA A 445 -16.74 -5.77 5.69
C ALA A 445 -16.02 -6.85 4.88
N ALA A 446 -16.57 -7.25 3.73
CA ALA A 446 -15.92 -8.19 2.81
C ALA A 446 -14.62 -7.59 2.21
N THR A 447 -14.62 -6.30 1.90
CA THR A 447 -13.45 -5.58 1.37
C THR A 447 -12.32 -5.51 2.40
N LEU A 448 -12.63 -5.10 3.63
CA LEU A 448 -11.69 -5.07 4.76
C LEU A 448 -11.15 -6.48 5.09
N ALA A 449 -12.01 -7.50 5.09
CA ALA A 449 -11.58 -8.88 5.31
C ALA A 449 -10.62 -9.39 4.21
N ALA A 450 -10.91 -9.10 2.94
CA ALA A 450 -10.05 -9.48 1.82
C ALA A 450 -8.68 -8.77 1.85
N GLN A 451 -8.63 -7.54 2.38
CA GLN A 451 -7.39 -6.78 2.54
C GLN A 451 -6.56 -7.21 3.74
N ALA A 452 -7.19 -7.58 4.87
CA ALA A 452 -6.48 -8.10 6.04
C ALA A 452 -5.59 -9.32 5.70
N VAL A 453 -6.01 -10.14 4.73
CA VAL A 453 -5.25 -11.30 4.22
C VAL A 453 -4.03 -10.90 3.36
N ARG A 454 -4.05 -9.73 2.69
CA ARG A 454 -2.98 -9.27 1.79
C ARG A 454 -1.95 -8.36 2.47
N GLY A 455 -2.18 -7.98 3.72
CA GLY A 455 -1.39 -6.97 4.43
C GLY A 455 -1.76 -5.54 4.00
N PHE A 456 -1.23 -4.55 4.73
CA PHE A 456 -1.62 -3.13 4.60
C PHE A 456 -0.51 -2.27 3.94
N PRO A 457 -0.33 -2.31 2.61
CA PRO A 457 0.61 -1.43 1.92
C PRO A 457 0.11 0.03 1.96
N SER A 458 0.85 0.90 2.65
CA SER A 458 0.44 2.28 2.96
C SER A 458 0.19 3.18 1.74
N ASN A 459 0.68 2.82 0.55
CA ASN A 459 0.54 3.61 -0.67
C ASN A 459 -0.71 3.26 -1.51
N GLN A 460 -1.55 2.30 -1.10
CA GLN A 460 -2.73 1.86 -1.89
C GLN A 460 -4.08 2.46 -1.44
N TRP A 461 -4.09 3.25 -0.36
CA TRP A 461 -5.31 3.71 0.32
C TRP A 461 -5.83 5.08 -0.10
N SER A 462 -5.07 5.81 -0.92
CA SER A 462 -5.50 7.09 -1.49
C SER A 462 -6.46 6.88 -2.66
N LEU A 463 -7.37 7.84 -2.88
CA LEU A 463 -8.27 7.89 -4.04
C LEU A 463 -7.54 8.23 -5.38
N GLN A 464 -6.25 7.91 -5.47
CA GLN A 464 -5.35 8.28 -6.57
C GLN A 464 -5.41 7.28 -7.73
N TYR A 465 -5.14 7.76 -8.94
CA TYR A 465 -5.04 6.92 -10.14
C TYR A 465 -4.09 5.74 -9.92
N GLY A 466 -4.56 4.53 -10.27
CA GLY A 466 -3.80 3.29 -10.14
C GLY A 466 -3.96 2.56 -8.80
N THR A 467 -4.66 3.11 -7.80
CA THR A 467 -4.92 2.38 -6.55
C THR A 467 -6.14 1.45 -6.66
N THR A 468 -6.14 0.37 -5.88
CA THR A 468 -7.29 -0.55 -5.77
C THR A 468 -8.55 0.19 -5.29
N TYR A 469 -8.38 1.18 -4.40
CA TYR A 469 -9.47 2.02 -3.90
C TYR A 469 -10.09 2.89 -5.02
N PHE A 470 -9.29 3.48 -5.90
CA PHE A 470 -9.79 4.23 -7.05
C PHE A 470 -10.64 3.36 -7.98
N TYR A 471 -10.14 2.19 -8.39
CA TYR A 471 -10.90 1.28 -9.25
C TYR A 471 -12.15 0.73 -8.55
N GLY A 472 -12.04 0.35 -7.28
CA GLY A 472 -13.18 -0.07 -6.46
C GLY A 472 -14.27 0.98 -6.43
N THR A 473 -13.92 2.23 -6.12
CA THR A 473 -14.86 3.37 -6.06
C THR A 473 -15.58 3.57 -7.39
N ILE A 474 -14.87 3.56 -8.52
CA ILE A 474 -15.49 3.76 -9.84
C ILE A 474 -16.42 2.61 -10.20
N ILE A 475 -15.99 1.37 -9.98
CA ILE A 475 -16.78 0.18 -10.31
C ILE A 475 -18.05 0.12 -9.45
N THR A 476 -17.96 0.30 -8.13
CA THR A 476 -19.12 0.25 -7.24
C THR A 476 -20.10 1.39 -7.52
N THR A 477 -19.59 2.61 -7.70
CA THR A 477 -20.40 3.81 -8.01
C THR A 477 -21.13 3.63 -9.35
N GLY A 478 -20.41 3.25 -10.42
CA GLY A 478 -21.00 3.04 -11.73
C GLY A 478 -22.04 1.91 -11.76
N LEU A 479 -21.83 0.82 -11.02
CA LEU A 479 -22.81 -0.26 -10.89
C LEU A 479 -24.07 0.20 -10.13
N MET A 480 -23.91 0.89 -9.00
CA MET A 480 -25.05 1.38 -8.19
C MET A 480 -25.86 2.45 -8.92
N PHE A 481 -25.19 3.38 -9.61
CA PHE A 481 -25.83 4.38 -10.45
C PHE A 481 -26.61 3.73 -11.61
N THR A 482 -26.01 2.75 -12.29
CA THR A 482 -26.66 1.99 -13.37
C THR A 482 -27.88 1.22 -12.88
N PHE A 483 -27.79 0.57 -11.71
CA PHE A 483 -28.93 -0.14 -11.11
C PHE A 483 -30.07 0.82 -10.73
N HIS A 484 -29.75 2.00 -10.19
CA HIS A 484 -30.73 3.04 -9.91
C HIS A 484 -31.42 3.52 -11.21
N LEU A 485 -30.68 3.78 -12.29
CA LEU A 485 -31.25 4.16 -13.59
C LEU A 485 -32.18 3.08 -14.15
N PHE A 486 -31.78 1.82 -14.09
CA PHE A 486 -32.61 0.70 -14.53
C PHE A 486 -33.92 0.62 -13.73
N LEU A 487 -33.82 0.68 -12.40
CA LEU A 487 -34.99 0.68 -11.51
C LEU A 487 -35.92 1.88 -11.77
N TYR A 488 -35.35 3.09 -11.91
CA TYR A 488 -36.10 4.30 -12.27
C TYR A 488 -36.85 4.11 -13.60
N ALA A 489 -36.18 3.59 -14.63
CA ALA A 489 -36.78 3.37 -15.95
C ALA A 489 -37.92 2.32 -15.89
N THR A 490 -37.70 1.19 -15.21
CA THR A 490 -38.71 0.15 -15.00
C THR A 490 -39.96 0.69 -14.29
N ILE A 491 -39.78 1.40 -13.17
CA ILE A 491 -40.88 2.02 -12.43
C ILE A 491 -41.59 3.06 -13.30
N ARG A 492 -40.84 3.86 -14.06
CA ARG A 492 -41.44 4.90 -14.91
C ARG A 492 -42.28 4.32 -16.05
N VAL A 493 -41.82 3.25 -16.69
CA VAL A 493 -42.59 2.52 -17.72
C VAL A 493 -43.87 1.95 -17.13
N GLU A 494 -43.81 1.32 -15.95
CA GLU A 494 -44.99 0.79 -15.26
C GLU A 494 -45.99 1.90 -14.88
N PHE A 495 -45.50 3.06 -14.42
CA PHE A 495 -46.35 4.21 -14.11
C PHE A 495 -46.99 4.83 -15.37
N ILE A 496 -46.32 4.78 -16.53
CA ILE A 496 -46.94 5.17 -17.82
C ILE A 496 -48.06 4.17 -18.17
N ARG A 497 -47.82 2.87 -18.00
CA ARG A 497 -48.77 1.80 -18.31
C ARG A 497 -50.03 1.92 -17.46
N ARG A 498 -49.89 2.01 -16.12
CA ARG A 498 -51.01 2.13 -15.18
C ARG A 498 -51.84 3.40 -15.37
N ARG A 499 -51.18 4.54 -15.65
CA ARG A 499 -51.86 5.82 -15.90
C ARG A 499 -52.84 5.79 -17.09
N ARG A 500 -52.73 4.82 -18.01
CA ARG A 500 -53.68 4.64 -19.13
C ARG A 500 -54.95 3.88 -18.75
N VAL A 501 -54.98 3.20 -17.59
CA VAL A 501 -56.04 2.24 -17.21
C VAL A 501 -56.76 2.64 -15.92
N GLU A 502 -56.10 3.41 -15.04
CA GLU A 502 -56.62 3.75 -13.71
C GLU A 502 -57.51 5.01 -13.65
N THR A 503 -58.25 5.13 -12.55
CA THR A 503 -59.20 6.24 -12.27
C THR A 503 -58.51 7.59 -11.99
N THR A 504 -59.27 8.68 -12.06
CA THR A 504 -58.80 10.05 -11.88
C THR A 504 -58.08 10.31 -10.56
N GLU A 505 -58.53 9.70 -9.45
CA GLU A 505 -57.86 9.82 -8.15
C GLU A 505 -56.49 9.11 -8.16
N ASN A 506 -56.43 7.90 -8.70
CA ASN A 506 -55.17 7.14 -8.79
C ASN A 506 -54.17 7.81 -9.75
N ILE A 507 -54.64 8.46 -10.82
CA ILE A 507 -53.80 9.30 -11.70
C ILE A 507 -53.14 10.43 -10.92
N ALA A 508 -53.81 11.04 -9.94
CA ALA A 508 -53.22 12.06 -9.07
C ALA A 508 -52.13 11.47 -8.14
N ARG A 509 -52.36 10.27 -7.58
CA ARG A 509 -51.38 9.53 -6.77
C ARG A 509 -50.13 9.17 -7.60
N ILE A 510 -50.30 8.63 -8.81
CA ILE A 510 -49.20 8.34 -9.75
C ILE A 510 -48.43 9.61 -10.10
N LYS A 511 -49.11 10.74 -10.31
CA LYS A 511 -48.44 12.02 -10.61
C LYS A 511 -47.58 12.50 -9.43
N ALA A 512 -48.06 12.39 -8.19
CA ALA A 512 -47.29 12.72 -6.99
C ALA A 512 -46.06 11.82 -6.83
N ALA A 513 -46.22 10.50 -6.96
CA ALA A 513 -45.11 9.56 -6.89
C ALA A 513 -44.10 9.72 -8.04
N THR A 514 -44.55 10.08 -9.25
CA THR A 514 -43.64 10.39 -10.36
C THR A 514 -42.79 11.64 -10.04
N ALA A 515 -43.36 12.65 -9.38
CA ALA A 515 -42.59 13.82 -8.95
C ALA A 515 -41.52 13.45 -7.89
N ILE A 516 -41.89 12.61 -6.91
CA ILE A 516 -40.95 12.12 -5.88
C ILE A 516 -39.86 11.21 -6.49
N LEU A 517 -40.22 10.36 -7.46
CA LEU A 517 -39.27 9.52 -8.20
C LEU A 517 -38.27 10.36 -9.01
N ASN A 518 -38.74 11.43 -9.66
CA ASN A 518 -37.87 12.37 -10.38
C ASN A 518 -36.92 13.11 -9.44
N GLN A 519 -37.34 13.46 -8.21
CA GLN A 519 -36.46 14.06 -7.20
C GLN A 519 -35.31 13.12 -6.84
N SER A 520 -35.59 11.84 -6.63
CA SER A 520 -34.56 10.82 -6.34
C SER A 520 -33.55 10.71 -7.47
N LEU A 521 -34.00 10.68 -8.74
CA LEU A 521 -33.11 10.69 -9.90
C LEU A 521 -32.22 11.94 -9.95
N VAL A 522 -32.79 13.13 -9.75
CA VAL A 522 -32.04 14.41 -9.77
C VAL A 522 -30.98 14.42 -8.67
N ILE A 523 -31.33 14.02 -7.45
CA ILE A 523 -30.39 13.90 -6.33
C ILE A 523 -29.26 12.91 -6.68
N ASN A 524 -29.59 11.75 -7.25
CA ASN A 524 -28.62 10.72 -7.59
C ASN A 524 -27.64 11.17 -8.68
N CYS A 525 -28.12 11.88 -9.71
CA CYS A 525 -27.27 12.47 -10.76
C CYS A 525 -26.34 13.58 -10.23
N ILE A 526 -26.79 14.39 -9.26
CA ILE A 526 -25.95 15.43 -8.64
C ILE A 526 -24.95 14.80 -7.67
N PHE A 527 -25.32 13.73 -6.97
CA PHE A 527 -24.40 12.99 -6.11
C PHE A 527 -23.28 12.32 -6.93
N GLU A 528 -23.63 11.71 -8.07
CA GLU A 528 -22.67 11.17 -9.03
C GLU A 528 -21.69 12.24 -9.53
N SER A 529 -22.19 13.42 -9.91
CA SER A 529 -21.32 14.52 -10.36
C SER A 529 -20.41 15.06 -9.26
N ALA A 530 -20.86 15.05 -8.00
CA ALA A 530 -20.03 15.39 -6.85
C ALA A 530 -18.92 14.34 -6.62
N ILE A 531 -19.19 13.04 -6.76
CA ILE A 531 -18.16 11.98 -6.66
C ILE A 531 -17.11 12.12 -7.77
N ILE A 532 -17.54 12.37 -9.01
CA ILE A 532 -16.63 12.61 -10.15
C ILE A 532 -15.76 13.85 -9.89
N ALA A 533 -16.35 14.92 -9.32
CA ALA A 533 -15.60 16.11 -8.92
C ALA A 533 -14.61 15.82 -7.77
N THR A 534 -14.97 14.98 -6.79
CA THR A 534 -14.06 14.52 -5.71
C THR A 534 -12.86 13.75 -6.26
N ILE A 535 -13.09 12.79 -7.15
CA ILE A 535 -12.02 12.05 -7.82
C ILE A 535 -11.12 13.00 -8.60
N SER A 536 -11.70 13.94 -9.34
CA SER A 536 -10.96 14.94 -10.13
C SER A 536 -10.14 15.89 -9.25
N TYR A 537 -10.70 16.34 -8.13
CA TYR A 537 -10.07 17.21 -7.14
C TYR A 537 -8.85 16.56 -6.47
N VAL A 538 -8.97 15.29 -6.06
CA VAL A 538 -7.86 14.55 -5.41
C VAL A 538 -6.72 14.26 -6.39
N ASN A 539 -7.02 14.06 -7.68
CA ASN A 539 -6.05 13.61 -8.66
C ASN A 539 -5.40 14.71 -9.52
N ILE A 540 -6.13 15.79 -9.82
CA ILE A 540 -5.72 16.78 -10.81
C ILE A 540 -5.60 18.15 -10.16
N ARG A 541 -4.35 18.65 -10.08
CA ARG A 541 -4.00 19.94 -9.46
C ARG A 541 -4.36 21.13 -10.37
N ASN A 542 -5.65 21.39 -10.56
CA ASN A 542 -6.18 22.51 -11.34
C ASN A 542 -7.22 23.30 -10.53
N GLU A 543 -7.04 24.62 -10.41
CA GLU A 543 -7.94 25.51 -9.66
C GLU A 543 -9.38 25.51 -10.21
N LEU A 544 -9.58 25.31 -11.53
CA LEU A 544 -10.91 25.13 -12.11
C LEU A 544 -11.63 23.90 -11.54
N LEU A 545 -10.90 22.79 -11.30
CA LEU A 545 -11.48 21.58 -10.72
C LEU A 545 -11.81 21.75 -9.24
N LYS A 546 -11.05 22.58 -8.50
CA LYS A 546 -11.39 22.96 -7.13
C LYS A 546 -12.70 23.78 -7.08
N GLN A 547 -12.90 24.69 -8.03
CA GLN A 547 -14.16 25.44 -8.14
C GLN A 547 -15.34 24.55 -8.52
N ILE A 548 -15.15 23.61 -9.47
CA ILE A 548 -16.16 22.62 -9.86
C ILE A 548 -16.54 21.73 -8.67
N PHE A 549 -15.57 21.27 -7.87
CA PHE A 549 -15.81 20.52 -6.64
C PHE A 549 -16.68 21.30 -5.64
N VAL A 550 -16.34 22.56 -5.35
CA VAL A 550 -17.17 23.37 -4.44
C VAL A 550 -18.57 23.55 -5.01
N ALA A 551 -18.69 23.85 -6.31
CA ALA A 551 -19.98 24.03 -6.97
C ALA A 551 -20.85 22.76 -6.92
N SER A 552 -20.28 21.56 -7.13
CA SER A 552 -21.04 20.31 -7.09
C SER A 552 -21.54 19.98 -5.68
N TYR A 553 -20.73 20.19 -4.64
CA TYR A 553 -21.15 19.97 -3.25
C TYR A 553 -22.16 21.01 -2.76
N VAL A 554 -22.01 22.29 -3.14
CA VAL A 554 -23.00 23.33 -2.86
C VAL A 554 -24.32 23.02 -3.56
N ALA A 555 -24.28 22.61 -4.84
CA ALA A 555 -25.47 22.17 -5.58
C ALA A 555 -26.13 20.96 -4.91
N LEU A 556 -25.37 19.93 -4.52
CA LEU A 556 -25.90 18.75 -3.83
C LEU A 556 -26.66 19.13 -2.55
N GLY A 557 -26.06 19.94 -1.67
CA GLY A 557 -26.72 20.40 -0.45
C GLY A 557 -27.99 21.22 -0.72
N LEU A 558 -27.94 22.13 -1.70
CA LEU A 558 -29.09 22.96 -2.09
C LEU A 558 -30.23 22.14 -2.71
N PHE A 559 -29.93 21.15 -3.55
CA PHE A 559 -30.96 20.27 -4.12
C PHE A 559 -31.56 19.32 -3.08
N ILE A 560 -30.79 18.83 -2.10
CA ILE A 560 -31.35 18.11 -0.95
C ILE A 560 -32.33 19.00 -0.18
N LEU A 561 -31.95 20.25 0.13
CA LEU A 561 -32.83 21.20 0.82
C LEU A 561 -34.12 21.48 0.04
N ILE A 562 -34.04 21.73 -1.26
CA ILE A 562 -35.24 21.97 -2.08
C ILE A 562 -36.12 20.72 -2.18
N CYS A 563 -35.55 19.58 -2.56
CA CYS A 563 -36.32 18.36 -2.81
C CYS A 563 -36.87 17.71 -1.55
N TYR A 564 -36.15 17.76 -0.42
CA TYR A 564 -36.58 17.11 0.82
C TYR A 564 -37.34 18.04 1.77
N SER A 565 -37.06 19.35 1.80
CA SER A 565 -37.77 20.30 2.69
C SER A 565 -38.93 21.04 2.01
N PHE A 566 -38.78 21.50 0.77
CA PHE A 566 -39.83 22.32 0.13
C PHE A 566 -40.87 21.50 -0.65
N CYS A 567 -40.51 20.30 -1.16
CA CYS A 567 -41.46 19.46 -1.91
C CYS A 567 -42.34 18.52 -1.05
N ILE A 568 -42.37 18.71 0.27
CA ILE A 568 -43.09 17.87 1.25
C ILE A 568 -44.59 17.72 0.96
N TYR A 569 -45.21 18.72 0.31
CA TYR A 569 -46.61 18.68 -0.14
C TYR A 569 -46.97 17.47 -1.02
N HIS A 570 -46.00 16.84 -1.69
CA HIS A 570 -46.22 15.62 -2.45
C HIS A 570 -46.26 14.35 -1.58
N ASP A 571 -45.52 14.31 -0.48
CA ASP A 571 -45.50 13.17 0.45
C ASP A 571 -46.86 13.02 1.15
N SER A 572 -47.44 14.14 1.62
CA SER A 572 -48.73 14.14 2.32
C SER A 572 -49.88 13.65 1.46
N LYS A 573 -49.91 13.99 0.16
CA LYS A 573 -50.88 13.47 -0.81
C LYS A 573 -50.76 11.97 -1.05
N LEU A 574 -49.55 11.40 -0.92
CA LEU A 574 -49.35 9.96 -1.09
C LEU A 574 -49.84 9.16 0.13
N THR A 575 -49.87 9.77 1.32
CA THR A 575 -50.28 9.10 2.56
C THR A 575 -51.71 9.40 3.02
N ALA A 576 -52.24 10.59 2.76
CA ALA A 576 -53.59 10.98 3.20
C ALA A 576 -54.69 10.05 2.66
N SER A 577 -54.62 9.70 1.36
CA SER A 577 -55.58 8.76 0.76
C SER A 577 -55.35 7.29 1.14
N CYS A 578 -54.23 6.94 1.78
CA CYS A 578 -53.98 5.58 2.28
C CYS A 578 -54.77 5.30 3.56
N VAL A 579 -54.97 6.32 4.40
CA VAL A 579 -55.86 6.24 5.58
C VAL A 579 -57.31 6.06 5.13
N ILE A 580 -57.76 6.86 4.16
CA ILE A 580 -59.13 6.79 3.60
C ILE A 580 -59.40 5.44 2.92
N ALA A 581 -58.41 4.86 2.22
CA ALA A 581 -58.54 3.51 1.65
C ALA A 581 -58.66 2.43 2.75
N SER A 582 -57.83 2.52 3.80
CA SER A 582 -57.90 1.64 4.98
C SER A 582 -59.23 1.74 5.73
N GLU A 583 -59.81 2.94 5.87
CA GLU A 583 -61.14 3.12 6.47
C GLU A 583 -62.24 2.52 5.59
N ASN A 584 -62.22 2.77 4.28
CA ASN A 584 -63.21 2.23 3.36
C ASN A 584 -63.19 0.70 3.25
N ASP A 585 -62.01 0.05 3.30
CA ASP A 585 -61.95 -1.41 3.28
C ASP A 585 -62.36 -2.02 4.63
N LYS A 586 -61.98 -1.44 5.77
CA LYS A 586 -62.55 -1.83 7.08
C LYS A 586 -64.07 -1.66 7.13
N GLN A 587 -64.60 -0.60 6.53
CA GLN A 587 -66.03 -0.35 6.49
C GLN A 587 -66.75 -1.32 5.55
N LYS A 588 -66.12 -1.80 4.47
CA LYS A 588 -66.64 -2.91 3.67
C LYS A 588 -66.63 -4.23 4.42
N ASP A 589 -65.55 -4.56 5.14
CA ASP A 589 -65.46 -5.81 5.91
C ASP A 589 -66.56 -5.87 6.99
N VAL A 590 -66.82 -4.76 7.68
CA VAL A 590 -67.94 -4.64 8.65
C VAL A 590 -69.32 -4.77 7.96
N ILE A 591 -69.49 -4.22 6.76
CA ILE A 591 -70.73 -4.38 5.97
C ILE A 591 -70.90 -5.84 5.49
N TYR A 592 -69.81 -6.53 5.15
CA TYR A 592 -69.85 -7.95 4.80
C TYR A 592 -70.19 -8.84 6.00
N GLU A 593 -69.63 -8.59 7.20
CA GLU A 593 -70.04 -9.29 8.43
C GLU A 593 -71.51 -9.05 8.79
N MET A 594 -71.99 -7.79 8.73
CA MET A 594 -73.40 -7.47 9.01
C MET A 594 -74.37 -8.15 8.03
N ASN A 595 -74.02 -8.21 6.74
CA ASN A 595 -74.83 -8.92 5.75
C ASN A 595 -74.83 -10.44 5.97
N HIS A 596 -73.70 -11.03 6.43
CA HIS A 596 -73.64 -12.46 6.75
C HIS A 596 -74.47 -12.82 8.00
N LEU A 597 -74.54 -11.93 8.99
CA LEU A 597 -75.39 -12.09 10.17
C LEU A 597 -76.89 -12.00 9.84
N HIS A 598 -77.29 -11.16 8.89
CA HIS A 598 -78.69 -11.05 8.48
C HIS A 598 -79.22 -12.26 7.68
N VAL A 599 -78.36 -12.93 6.90
CA VAL A 599 -78.74 -14.14 6.15
C VAL A 599 -78.96 -15.35 7.08
N ASN A 600 -78.16 -15.49 8.14
CA ASN A 600 -78.23 -16.65 9.04
C ASN A 600 -79.46 -16.64 10.00
N ASN A 601 -80.14 -15.51 10.16
CA ASN A 601 -81.37 -15.42 10.98
C ASN A 601 -82.68 -15.64 10.20
N ALA A 602 -82.61 -15.88 8.88
CA ALA A 602 -83.80 -16.09 8.04
C ALA A 602 -84.16 -17.57 7.81
N SER A 603 -83.33 -18.52 8.26
CA SER A 603 -83.42 -19.95 7.92
C SER A 603 -83.79 -20.88 9.10
N SER A 604 -84.62 -20.41 10.03
CA SER A 604 -85.04 -21.18 11.23
C SER A 604 -86.56 -21.29 11.41
N GLN A 605 -87.31 -21.48 10.31
CA GLN A 605 -88.66 -22.06 10.37
C GLN A 605 -88.60 -23.55 10.01
N GLN A 606 -88.61 -24.42 11.03
CA GLN A 606 -88.72 -25.86 10.85
C GLN A 606 -90.14 -26.26 10.44
N ILE A 607 -90.27 -26.99 9.34
CA ILE A 607 -91.45 -27.78 8.99
C ILE A 607 -91.20 -29.21 9.49
N PRO A 608 -92.13 -29.84 10.24
CA PRO A 608 -91.97 -31.21 10.69
C PRO A 608 -92.30 -32.18 9.54
N ASN A 609 -91.47 -33.22 9.36
CA ASN A 609 -91.75 -34.29 8.40
C ASN A 609 -91.90 -35.65 9.10
N HIS A 610 -92.87 -36.41 8.61
CA HIS A 610 -93.32 -37.68 9.16
C HIS A 610 -92.39 -38.86 8.84
N ALA A 611 -92.62 -39.94 9.59
CA ALA A 611 -92.03 -41.27 9.51
C ALA A 611 -91.99 -41.92 8.10
N PHE A 612 -90.95 -42.75 7.92
CA PHE A 612 -90.84 -44.05 7.22
C PHE A 612 -89.31 -44.26 7.06
N GLN A 613 -88.69 -45.37 7.47
CA GLN A 613 -89.20 -46.70 7.85
C GLN A 613 -88.31 -47.32 8.93
#